data_AF-A0A352WPZ0-F1
#
_entry.id   AF-A0A352WPZ0-F1
#
_cell.length_a   1.000
_cell.length_b   1.000
_cell.length_c   1.000
_cell.angle_alpha   90.00
_cell.angle_beta   90.00
_cell.angle_gamma   90.00
#
_symmetry.space_group_name_H-M   'P 1'
#
loop_
_entity.id
_entity.type
_entity.pdbx_description
1 polymer ?
#
loop_
_entity_poly.entity_id
_entity_poly.type
_entity_poly.pdbx_seq_one_letter_code
_entity_poly.pdbx_strand_id
1 'polypeptide(L)'
;MKILALIGGSGSGKSTILNGLREHFGERAAVLSLDNYYRPKSELPVDENGETNFDLPEVINDADLVRDIDHLRAGRPIALNTYTYNRDVMQSEK
;
A
#
# COMPACT_ATOMS: atom_id res chain seq x y z
N MET A 1 -10.25 15.31 8.32
CA MET A 1 -9.67 13.95 8.34
C MET A 1 -8.32 13.98 9.05
N LYS A 2 -7.99 12.98 9.87
CA LYS A 2 -6.66 12.82 10.47
C LYS A 2 -5.95 11.66 9.76
N ILE A 3 -4.66 11.80 9.49
CA ILE A 3 -3.84 10.76 8.84
C ILE A 3 -2.79 10.31 9.87
N LEU A 4 -2.65 9.00 10.01
CA LEU A 4 -1.62 8.36 10.83
C LEU A 4 -0.77 7.48 9.91
N ALA A 5 0.53 7.75 9.84
CA ALA A 5 1.48 6.91 9.14
C ALA A 5 2.07 5.87 10.09
N LEU A 6 1.90 4.58 9.78
CA LEU A 6 2.55 3.47 10.49
C LEU A 6 3.73 2.96 9.66
N ILE A 7 4.95 3.29 10.08
CA ILE A 7 6.20 2.95 9.39
C ILE A 7 7.05 1.97 10.20
N GLY A 8 7.91 1.20 9.52
CA GLY A 8 8.83 0.25 10.14
C GLY A 8 9.14 -0.95 9.24
N GLY A 9 10.30 -1.58 9.46
CA GLY A 9 10.72 -2.76 8.67
C GLY A 9 9.82 -3.98 8.87
N SER A 10 9.96 -4.99 8.01
CA SER A 10 9.23 -6.26 8.16
C SER A 10 9.48 -6.88 9.56
N GLY A 11 8.46 -7.49 10.14
CA GLY A 11 8.55 -8.09 11.49
C GLY A 11 8.53 -7.12 12.67
N SER A 12 8.50 -5.79 12.47
CA SER A 12 8.58 -4.80 13.56
C SER A 12 7.31 -4.65 14.42
N GLY A 13 6.26 -5.46 14.19
CA GLY A 13 5.01 -5.40 14.95
C GLY A 13 3.96 -4.40 14.47
N LYS A 14 4.14 -3.76 13.29
CA LYS A 14 3.14 -2.83 12.70
C LYS A 14 1.75 -3.44 12.60
N SER A 15 1.67 -4.70 12.16
CA SER A 15 0.39 -5.41 12.00
C SER A 15 -0.34 -5.57 13.34
N THR A 16 0.39 -5.79 14.43
CA THR A 16 -0.18 -5.87 15.78
C THR A 16 -0.82 -4.54 16.19
N ILE A 17 -0.10 -3.42 15.98
CA ILE A 17 -0.61 -2.08 16.28
C ILE A 17 -1.82 -1.76 15.39
N LEU A 18 -1.71 -2.06 14.09
CA LEU A 18 -2.78 -1.84 13.12
C LEU A 18 -4.05 -2.59 13.51
N ASN A 19 -3.94 -3.86 13.92
CA ASN A 19 -5.08 -4.65 14.36
C ASN A 19 -5.75 -4.05 15.60
N GLY A 20 -4.98 -3.65 16.61
CA GLY A 20 -5.52 -2.97 17.79
C GLY A 20 -6.21 -1.64 17.46
N LEU A 21 -5.66 -0.86 16.52
CA LEU A 21 -6.31 0.36 16.03
C LEU A 21 -7.62 0.06 15.29
N ARG A 22 -7.65 -0.97 14.45
CA ARG A 22 -8.87 -1.38 13.73
C ARG A 22 -9.96 -1.85 14.68
N GLU A 23 -9.61 -2.63 15.69
CA GLU A 23 -10.54 -3.07 16.73
C GLU A 23 -11.10 -1.89 17.53
N HIS A 24 -10.25 -0.92 17.89
CA HIS A 24 -10.66 0.24 18.68
C HIS A 24 -11.52 1.25 17.90
N PHE A 25 -11.17 1.53 16.64
CA PHE A 25 -11.83 2.57 15.85
C PHE A 25 -12.98 2.03 14.99
N GLY A 26 -12.98 0.75 14.63
CA GLY A 26 -13.98 0.14 13.77
C GLY A 26 -14.12 0.88 12.44
N GLU A 27 -15.36 1.11 12.00
CA GLU A 27 -15.69 1.81 10.75
C GLU A 27 -15.26 3.28 10.72
N ARG A 28 -14.84 3.85 11.85
CA ARG A 28 -14.34 5.24 11.93
C ARG A 28 -12.92 5.40 11.39
N ALA A 29 -12.23 4.30 11.08
CA ALA A 29 -10.90 4.30 10.51
C ALA A 29 -10.87 3.47 9.22
N ALA A 30 -10.16 3.99 8.22
CA ALA A 30 -9.81 3.25 7.01
C ALA A 30 -8.30 2.99 7.00
N VAL A 31 -7.89 1.89 6.39
CA VAL A 31 -6.48 1.50 6.25
C VAL A 31 -6.07 1.65 4.81
N LEU A 32 -5.02 2.44 4.59
CA LEU A 32 -4.36 2.59 3.29
C LEU A 32 -2.98 1.94 3.39
N SER A 33 -2.74 0.89 2.61
CA SER A 33 -1.43 0.24 2.54
C SER A 33 -0.56 0.88 1.45
N LEU A 34 0.71 1.13 1.76
CA LEU A 34 1.68 1.59 0.76
C LEU A 34 1.92 0.55 -0.34
N ASP A 35 1.79 -0.74 0.00
CA ASP A 35 1.96 -1.85 -0.96
C ASP A 35 0.94 -1.80 -2.10
N ASN A 36 -0.23 -1.19 -1.89
CA ASN A 36 -1.24 -1.00 -2.95
C ASN A 36 -0.80 0.00 -4.02
N TYR A 37 0.30 0.72 -3.78
CA TYR A 37 0.86 1.70 -4.69
C TYR A 37 2.16 1.20 -5.35
N TYR A 38 2.46 -0.10 -5.32
CA TYR A 38 3.52 -0.62 -6.18
C TYR A 38 3.16 -0.40 -7.66
N ARG A 39 4.15 0.02 -8.45
CA ARG A 39 4.05 0.05 -9.91
C ARG A 39 3.85 -1.37 -10.44
N PRO A 40 3.25 -1.53 -11.63
CA PRO A 40 3.13 -2.84 -12.26
C PRO A 40 4.50 -3.53 -12.36
N LYS A 41 4.58 -4.83 -12.00
CA LYS A 41 5.87 -5.57 -12.03
C LYS A 41 6.54 -5.52 -13.40
N SER A 42 5.77 -5.44 -14.49
CA SER A 42 6.28 -5.28 -15.86
C SER A 42 7.06 -3.99 -16.11
N GLU A 43 6.87 -2.97 -15.28
CA GLU A 43 7.56 -1.67 -15.36
C GLU A 43 8.77 -1.59 -14.43
N LEU A 44 8.94 -2.56 -13.53
CA LEU A 44 10.00 -2.54 -12.51
C LEU A 44 11.29 -3.17 -13.05
N PRO A 45 12.46 -2.61 -12.71
CA PRO A 45 13.73 -3.24 -13.06
C PRO A 45 13.86 -4.60 -12.37
N VAL A 46 14.51 -5.53 -13.07
CA VAL A 46 14.87 -6.85 -12.56
C VAL A 46 16.39 -6.96 -12.47
N ASP A 47 16.86 -7.71 -11.49
CA ASP A 47 18.28 -8.04 -11.36
C ASP A 47 18.71 -9.15 -12.35
N GLU A 48 19.96 -9.57 -12.24
CA GLU A 48 20.54 -10.65 -13.06
C GLU A 48 19.84 -12.01 -12.90
N ASN A 49 19.09 -12.22 -11.82
CA ASN A 49 18.31 -13.42 -11.54
C ASN A 49 16.84 -13.29 -11.95
N GLY A 50 16.42 -12.13 -12.49
CA GLY A 50 15.04 -11.84 -12.85
C GLY A 50 14.17 -11.45 -11.64
N GLU A 51 14.78 -11.10 -10.51
CA GLU A 51 14.08 -10.71 -9.29
C GLU A 51 13.90 -9.18 -9.21
N THR A 52 12.74 -8.76 -8.74
CA THR A 52 12.42 -7.34 -8.50
C THR A 52 12.65 -7.02 -7.03
N ASN A 53 13.44 -5.98 -6.75
CA ASN A 53 13.62 -5.48 -5.40
C ASN A 53 12.50 -4.48 -5.03
N PHE A 54 11.52 -4.94 -4.25
CA PHE A 54 10.38 -4.13 -3.80
C PHE A 54 10.70 -3.17 -2.64
N ASP A 55 11.92 -3.20 -2.09
CA ASP A 55 12.33 -2.28 -1.02
C ASP A 55 12.88 -0.95 -1.56
N LEU A 56 12.96 -0.79 -2.89
CA LEU A 56 13.43 0.44 -3.52
C LEU A 56 12.32 1.51 -3.58
N PRO A 57 12.62 2.80 -3.32
CA PRO A 57 11.62 3.87 -3.44
C PRO A 57 10.95 3.94 -4.82
N GLU A 58 11.69 3.60 -5.87
CA GLU A 58 11.26 3.66 -7.26
C GLU A 58 10.09 2.72 -7.58
N VAL A 59 9.91 1.65 -6.78
CA VAL A 59 8.80 0.72 -7.00
C VAL A 59 7.45 1.31 -6.60
N ILE A 60 7.43 2.41 -5.86
CA ILE A 60 6.20 3.10 -5.45
C ILE A 60 5.75 4.07 -6.54
N ASN A 61 4.44 4.08 -6.80
CA ASN A 61 3.77 5.09 -7.59
C ASN A 61 3.32 6.24 -6.68
N ASP A 62 4.27 7.12 -6.37
CA ASP A 62 4.04 8.28 -5.50
C ASP A 62 2.94 9.21 -6.02
N ALA A 63 2.79 9.31 -7.34
CA ALA A 63 1.78 10.18 -7.96
C ALA A 63 0.36 9.71 -7.63
N ASP A 64 0.11 8.40 -7.73
CA ASP A 64 -1.19 7.82 -7.36
C ASP A 64 -1.45 7.92 -5.85
N LEU A 65 -0.43 7.67 -5.03
CA LEU A 65 -0.51 7.81 -3.58
C LEU A 65 -0.90 9.23 -3.16
N VAL A 66 -0.20 10.24 -3.68
CA VAL A 66 -0.46 11.65 -3.37
C VAL A 66 -1.86 12.06 -3.83
N ARG A 67 -2.24 11.70 -5.06
CA ARG A 67 -3.58 11.97 -5.61
C ARG A 67 -4.68 11.43 -4.68
N ASP A 68 -4.53 10.19 -4.25
CA ASP A 68 -5.54 9.51 -3.47
C ASP A 68 -5.61 10.04 -2.02
N ILE A 69 -4.46 10.37 -1.42
CA ILE A 69 -4.42 11.08 -0.13
C ILE A 69 -5.16 12.42 -0.23
N ASP A 70 -4.95 13.19 -1.29
CA ASP A 70 -5.62 14.48 -1.49
C ASP A 70 -7.13 14.31 -1.72
N HIS A 71 -7.56 13.27 -2.43
CA HIS A 71 -8.97 12.91 -2.56
C HIS A 71 -9.60 12.60 -1.21
N LEU A 72 -8.97 11.73 -0.41
CA LEU A 72 -9.44 11.38 0.92
C LEU A 72 -9.49 12.61 1.85
N ARG A 73 -8.50 13.50 1.78
CA ARG A 73 -8.48 14.76 2.56
C ARG A 73 -9.64 15.68 2.20
N ALA A 74 -10.08 15.66 0.96
CA ALA A 74 -11.25 16.39 0.47
C ALA A 74 -12.59 15.69 0.77
N GLY A 75 -12.58 14.52 1.44
CA GLY A 75 -13.79 13.73 1.71
C GLY A 75 -14.34 12.99 0.50
N ARG A 76 -13.52 12.83 -0.56
CA ARG A 76 -13.89 12.06 -1.75
C ARG A 76 -13.46 10.60 -1.58
N PRO A 77 -14.33 9.63 -1.88
CA PRO A 77 -13.94 8.22 -1.88
C PRO A 77 -12.94 7.94 -3.02
N ILE A 78 -12.14 6.89 -2.83
CA ILE A 78 -11.21 6.37 -3.83
C ILE A 78 -11.51 4.90 -4.08
N ALA A 79 -11.15 4.40 -5.26
CA ALA A 79 -11.14 2.97 -5.57
C ALA A 79 -9.68 2.54 -5.70
N LEU A 80 -9.32 1.45 -5.02
CA LEU A 80 -7.95 0.94 -4.99
C LEU A 80 -7.94 -0.51 -5.41
N ASN A 81 -7.01 -0.84 -6.31
CA ASN A 81 -6.65 -2.22 -6.54
C ASN A 81 -5.78 -2.68 -5.36
N THR A 82 -6.15 -3.78 -4.71
CA THR A 82 -5.38 -4.30 -3.59
C THR A 82 -4.23 -5.16 -4.10
N TYR A 83 -3.03 -4.92 -3.59
CA TYR A 83 -1.86 -5.75 -3.92
C TYR A 83 -1.87 -6.98 -3.01
N THR A 84 -1.93 -8.18 -3.61
CA THR A 84 -1.79 -9.44 -2.88
C THR A 84 -0.46 -10.09 -3.23
N TYR A 85 0.39 -10.32 -2.22
CA TYR A 85 1.74 -10.88 -2.36
C TYR A 85 1.76 -12.31 -2.97
N ASN A 86 0.61 -12.98 -3.09
CA ASN A 86 0.53 -14.43 -3.25
C ASN A 86 -0.31 -14.85 -4.47
N ARG A 87 0.29 -14.81 -5.66
CA ARG A 87 0.05 -15.77 -6.75
C ARG A 87 0.97 -15.48 -7.93
N ASP A 88 1.41 -16.55 -8.60
CA ASP A 88 2.04 -16.56 -9.94
C ASP A 88 1.19 -15.94 -11.07
N VAL A 89 0.10 -15.26 -10.71
CA VAL A 89 -0.78 -14.51 -11.59
C VAL A 89 -1.04 -13.17 -10.91
N MET A 90 -0.09 -12.25 -11.10
CA MET A 90 -0.19 -10.87 -10.65
C MET A 90 -1.26 -10.14 -11.47
N GLN A 91 -2.49 -10.12 -10.97
CA GLN A 91 -3.55 -9.29 -11.54
C GLN A 91 -4.12 -8.39 -10.45
N SER A 92 -4.24 -7.10 -10.77
CA SER A 92 -5.02 -6.14 -10.01
C SER A 92 -6.49 -6.56 -10.07
N GLU A 93 -7.05 -7.02 -8.96
CA GLU A 93 -8.51 -7.18 -8.85
C GLU A 93 -9.16 -5.79 -8.77
N LYS A 94 -10.18 -5.58 -9.60
CA LYS A 94 -10.98 -4.35 -9.69
C LYS A 94 -12.02 -4.26 -8.57
#